data_AF-A0A8T5JKB9-F1
#
_entry.id   AF-A0A8T5JKB9-F1
#
_cell.length_a   1.000
_cell.length_b   1.000
_cell.length_c   1.000
_cell.angle_alpha   90.00
_cell.angle_beta   90.00
_cell.angle_gamma   90.00
#
_symmetry.space_group_name_H-M   'P 1'
#
loop_
_entity.id
_entity.type
_entity.pdbx_description
1 polymer ?
#
loop_
_entity_poly.entity_id
_entity_poly.type
_entity_poly.pdbx_seq_one_letter_code
_entity_poly.pdbx_strand_id
1 'polypeptide(L)'
;MVNEINILMERVRKFSEVREWGQFHNPKDLAIALVLEANEVLELFRFKQESDFVCEKEIAKELADVLNIVLRMADVLGIDLIYWFDQKMRENEQKYPVEHCCGKNLKYNEINKEINKELNCSEEK
;
A
#
# COMPACT_ATOMS: atom_id res chain seq x y z
N MET A 1 -5.84 -23.78 1.78
CA MET A 1 -6.74 -22.79 1.16
C MET A 1 -5.88 -21.93 0.26
N VAL A 2 -6.14 -21.89 -1.04
CA VAL A 2 -5.34 -21.06 -1.96
C VAL A 2 -5.82 -19.63 -1.80
N ASN A 3 -4.90 -18.70 -1.51
CA ASN A 3 -5.21 -17.27 -1.37
C ASN A 3 -5.16 -16.60 -2.76
N GLU A 4 -6.10 -15.71 -3.06
CA GLU A 4 -6.18 -14.96 -4.32
C GLU A 4 -4.90 -14.17 -4.64
N ILE A 5 -4.24 -13.59 -3.63
CA ILE A 5 -2.95 -12.90 -3.78
C ILE A 5 -1.86 -13.87 -4.27
N ASN A 6 -1.85 -15.10 -3.76
CA ASN A 6 -0.88 -16.11 -4.21
C ASN A 6 -1.16 -16.55 -5.66
N ILE A 7 -2.43 -16.58 -6.08
CA ILE A 7 -2.79 -16.85 -7.49
C ILE A 7 -2.27 -15.74 -8.40
N LEU A 8 -2.46 -14.48 -8.00
CA LEU A 8 -1.95 -13.34 -8.75
C LEU A 8 -0.43 -13.33 -8.80
N MET A 9 0.24 -13.54 -7.68
CA MET A 9 1.70 -13.62 -7.60
C MET A 9 2.26 -14.71 -8.51
N GLU A 10 1.65 -15.89 -8.52
CA GLU A 10 2.03 -16.99 -9.41
C GLU A 10 1.81 -16.67 -10.89
N ARG A 11 0.73 -15.94 -11.22
CA ARG A 11 0.48 -15.45 -12.59
C ARG A 11 1.57 -14.47 -13.03
N VAL A 12 1.96 -13.53 -12.18
CA VAL A 12 3.04 -12.56 -12.43
C VAL A 12 4.39 -13.28 -12.60
N ARG A 13 4.67 -14.25 -11.72
CA ARG A 13 5.87 -15.09 -11.80
C ARG A 13 5.98 -15.78 -13.15
N LYS A 14 4.94 -16.52 -13.54
CA LYS A 14 4.87 -17.21 -14.85
C LYS A 14 5.03 -16.25 -16.03
N PHE A 15 4.39 -15.09 -15.98
CA PHE A 15 4.49 -14.08 -17.03
C PHE A 15 5.95 -13.62 -17.23
N SER A 16 6.70 -13.44 -16.14
CA SER A 16 8.10 -13.05 -16.15
C SER A 16 9.03 -14.19 -16.58
N GLU A 17 8.77 -15.42 -16.13
CA GLU A 17 9.62 -16.59 -16.40
C GLU A 17 9.63 -16.96 -17.89
N VAL A 18 8.47 -16.99 -18.55
CA VAL A 18 8.39 -17.33 -19.99
C VAL A 18 9.08 -16.30 -20.90
N ARG A 19 9.46 -15.14 -20.34
CA ARG A 19 10.22 -14.08 -21.01
C ARG A 19 11.67 -14.00 -20.55
N GLU A 20 12.08 -14.89 -19.65
CA GLU A 20 13.41 -14.88 -19.02
C GLU A 20 13.75 -13.54 -18.34
N TRP A 21 12.74 -12.80 -17.90
CA TRP A 21 12.91 -11.47 -17.29
C TRP A 21 13.44 -11.52 -15.85
N GLY A 22 13.55 -12.72 -15.25
CA GLY A 22 14.15 -12.89 -13.93
C GLY A 22 15.54 -12.26 -13.80
N GLN A 23 16.31 -12.20 -14.88
CA GLN A 23 17.64 -11.56 -14.91
C GLN A 23 17.63 -10.03 -14.70
N PHE A 24 16.49 -9.37 -14.96
CA PHE A 24 16.31 -7.91 -14.80
C PHE A 24 15.58 -7.56 -13.50
N HIS A 25 15.10 -8.55 -12.76
CA HIS A 25 14.27 -8.37 -11.57
C HIS A 25 15.08 -8.48 -10.28
N ASN A 26 16.19 -7.75 -10.16
CA ASN A 26 16.87 -7.62 -8.87
C ASN A 26 16.14 -6.62 -7.95
N PRO A 27 16.34 -6.67 -6.62
CA PRO A 27 15.57 -5.85 -5.67
C PRO A 27 15.67 -4.34 -5.90
N LYS A 28 16.84 -3.85 -6.35
CA LYS A 28 17.04 -2.43 -6.65
C LYS A 28 16.18 -2.01 -7.83
N ASP A 29 16.22 -2.77 -8.92
CA ASP A 29 15.52 -2.41 -10.15
C ASP A 29 14.00 -2.55 -9.99
N LEU A 30 13.53 -3.53 -9.20
CA LEU A 30 12.12 -3.64 -8.83
C LEU A 30 11.65 -2.47 -7.95
N ALA A 31 12.48 -1.97 -7.03
CA ALA A 31 12.15 -0.78 -6.24
C ALA A 31 12.05 0.48 -7.12
N ILE A 32 12.91 0.59 -8.14
CA ILE A 32 12.81 1.66 -9.14
C ILE A 32 11.50 1.53 -9.92
N ALA A 33 11.19 0.33 -10.43
CA ALA A 33 9.93 0.08 -11.15
C ALA A 33 8.72 0.46 -10.30
N LEU A 34 8.69 0.10 -9.01
CA LEU A 34 7.59 0.43 -8.11
C LEU A 34 7.32 1.94 -8.04
N VAL A 35 8.37 2.75 -7.98
CA VAL A 35 8.24 4.21 -7.96
C VAL A 35 7.79 4.75 -9.31
N LEU A 36 8.21 4.14 -10.42
CA LEU A 36 7.77 4.54 -11.76
C LEU A 36 6.27 4.31 -11.92
N GLU A 37 5.76 3.11 -11.62
CA GLU A 37 4.31 2.82 -11.71
C GLU A 37 3.49 3.72 -10.77
N ALA A 38 3.99 4.00 -9.56
CA ALA A 38 3.34 4.92 -8.64
C ALA A 38 3.29 6.36 -9.18
N ASN A 39 4.29 6.77 -9.96
CA ASN A 39 4.27 8.07 -10.64
C ASN A 39 3.26 8.09 -11.80
N GLU A 40 3.03 6.98 -12.50
CA GLU A 40 1.99 6.90 -13.55
C GLU A 40 0.60 7.11 -12.93
N VAL A 41 0.34 6.52 -11.75
CA VAL A 41 -0.85 6.85 -10.95
C VAL A 41 -0.93 8.34 -10.66
N LEU A 42 0.16 8.97 -10.20
CA LEU A 42 0.19 10.40 -9.86
C LEU A 42 -0.10 11.30 -11.07
N GLU A 43 0.43 10.99 -12.24
CA GLU A 43 0.22 11.77 -13.47
C GLU A 43 -1.27 11.82 -13.86
N LEU A 44 -2.07 10.82 -13.49
CA LEU A 44 -3.52 10.86 -13.69
C LEU A 44 -4.23 11.95 -12.87
N PHE A 45 -3.62 12.44 -11.79
CA PHE A 45 -4.17 13.49 -10.92
C PHE A 45 -3.48 14.85 -11.10
N ARG A 46 -2.30 14.86 -11.74
CA ARG A 46 -1.51 16.06 -11.93
C ARG A 46 -2.26 17.08 -12.80
N PHE A 47 -2.34 18.32 -12.33
CA PHE A 47 -3.02 19.45 -12.98
C PHE A 47 -4.54 19.29 -13.20
N LYS A 48 -5.21 18.40 -12.44
CA LYS A 48 -6.66 18.20 -12.51
C LYS A 48 -7.39 18.75 -11.30
N GLN A 49 -8.62 19.21 -11.49
CA GLN A 49 -9.54 19.55 -10.40
C GLN A 49 -10.33 18.31 -9.97
N GLU A 50 -10.93 18.35 -8.78
CA GLU A 50 -11.70 17.21 -8.26
C GLU A 50 -12.90 16.81 -9.14
N SER A 51 -13.42 17.73 -9.95
CA SER A 51 -14.50 17.47 -10.90
C SER A 51 -14.07 16.75 -12.18
N ASP A 52 -12.77 16.64 -12.44
CA ASP A 52 -12.23 16.16 -13.72
C ASP A 52 -11.93 14.64 -13.71
N PHE A 53 -12.27 13.94 -12.62
CA PHE A 53 -12.04 12.50 -12.45
C PHE A 53 -13.07 11.67 -13.23
N VAL A 54 -12.82 11.42 -14.51
CA VAL A 54 -13.75 10.63 -15.36
C VAL A 54 -13.08 9.40 -15.99
N CYS A 55 -11.83 9.06 -15.64
CA CYS A 55 -11.12 7.92 -16.23
C CYS A 55 -10.81 6.81 -15.22
N GLU A 56 -11.87 6.27 -14.58
CA GLU A 56 -11.80 5.12 -13.66
C GLU A 56 -11.00 3.95 -14.25
N LYS A 57 -11.14 3.71 -15.56
CA LYS A 57 -10.43 2.65 -16.27
C LYS A 57 -8.91 2.83 -16.27
N GLU A 58 -8.41 4.03 -16.52
CA GLU A 58 -6.96 4.25 -16.56
C GLU A 58 -6.40 4.21 -15.13
N ILE A 59 -7.10 4.77 -14.15
CA ILE A 59 -6.74 4.62 -12.73
C ILE A 59 -6.62 3.14 -12.34
N ALA A 60 -7.60 2.32 -12.74
CA ALA A 60 -7.60 0.89 -12.44
C ALA A 60 -6.41 0.14 -13.06
N LYS A 61 -5.94 0.56 -14.25
CA LYS A 61 -4.76 -0.03 -14.88
C LYS A 61 -3.48 0.35 -14.14
N GLU A 62 -3.27 1.63 -13.87
CA GLU A 62 -2.05 2.08 -13.18
C GLU A 62 -1.96 1.49 -11.76
N LEU A 63 -3.08 1.35 -11.06
CA LEU A 63 -3.13 0.64 -9.78
C LEU A 63 -2.81 -0.85 -9.92
N ALA A 64 -3.22 -1.49 -11.02
CA ALA A 64 -2.89 -2.88 -11.29
C ALA A 64 -1.39 -3.06 -11.62
N ASP A 65 -0.76 -2.08 -12.27
CA ASP A 65 0.68 -2.10 -12.57
C ASP A 65 1.51 -1.90 -11.29
N VAL A 66 1.09 -1.00 -10.39
CA VAL A 66 1.67 -0.90 -9.04
C VAL A 66 1.55 -2.23 -8.30
N LEU A 67 0.37 -2.85 -8.30
CA LEU A 67 0.16 -4.15 -7.65
C LEU A 67 1.03 -5.24 -8.28
N ASN A 68 1.17 -5.28 -9.60
CA ASN A 68 2.01 -6.23 -10.32
C ASN A 68 3.47 -6.16 -9.84
N ILE A 69 4.05 -4.96 -9.71
CA ILE A 69 5.41 -4.80 -9.21
C ILE A 69 5.53 -5.16 -7.73
N VAL A 70 4.55 -4.81 -6.88
CA VAL A 70 4.52 -5.24 -5.47
C VAL A 70 4.54 -6.76 -5.35
N LEU A 71 3.69 -7.45 -6.11
CA LEU A 71 3.63 -8.91 -6.12
C LEU A 71 4.93 -9.52 -6.63
N ARG A 72 5.51 -8.98 -7.70
CA ARG A 72 6.79 -9.46 -8.23
C ARG A 72 7.94 -9.26 -7.26
N MET A 73 7.98 -8.12 -6.58
CA MET A 73 9.01 -7.81 -5.59
C MET A 73 8.89 -8.71 -4.36
N ALA A 74 7.68 -8.95 -3.87
CA ALA A 74 7.44 -9.90 -2.78
C ALA A 74 7.88 -11.32 -3.16
N ASP A 75 7.56 -11.76 -4.38
CA ASP A 75 7.96 -13.05 -4.93
C ASP A 75 9.49 -13.23 -4.97
N VAL A 76 10.20 -12.28 -5.58
CA VAL A 76 11.67 -12.30 -5.72
C VAL A 76 12.37 -12.27 -4.35
N LEU A 77 11.80 -11.57 -3.37
CA LEU A 77 12.36 -11.44 -2.03
C LEU A 77 11.93 -12.56 -1.06
N GLY A 78 11.02 -13.46 -1.47
CA GLY A 78 10.47 -14.48 -0.59
C GLY A 78 9.65 -13.92 0.57
N ILE A 79 8.97 -12.79 0.37
CA ILE A 79 8.16 -12.12 1.39
C ILE A 79 6.75 -12.69 1.40
N ASP A 80 6.30 -13.15 2.57
CA ASP A 80 4.88 -13.45 2.80
C ASP A 80 4.10 -12.14 2.93
N LEU A 81 3.62 -11.63 1.78
CA LEU A 81 2.94 -10.34 1.68
C LEU A 81 1.66 -10.30 2.51
N ILE A 82 0.93 -11.42 2.60
CA ILE A 82 -0.34 -11.50 3.35
C ILE A 82 -0.06 -11.39 4.85
N TYR A 83 0.92 -12.17 5.35
CA TYR A 83 1.33 -12.11 6.74
C TYR A 83 1.75 -10.69 7.12
N TRP A 84 2.64 -10.07 6.35
CA TRP A 84 3.15 -8.73 6.65
C TRP A 84 2.10 -7.63 6.50
N PHE A 85 1.15 -7.78 5.58
CA PHE A 85 0.00 -6.88 5.46
C PHE A 85 -0.87 -6.92 6.73
N ASP A 86 -1.21 -8.12 7.21
CA ASP A 86 -1.99 -8.30 8.44
C ASP A 86 -1.26 -7.74 9.68
N GLN A 87 0.05 -8.01 9.81
CA GLN A 87 0.85 -7.39 10.88
C GLN A 87 0.82 -5.87 10.78
N LYS A 88 0.93 -5.32 9.57
CA LYS A 88 0.92 -3.87 9.37
C LYS A 88 -0.42 -3.24 9.72
N MET A 89 -1.52 -3.90 9.39
CA MET A 89 -2.85 -3.43 9.74
C MET A 89 -3.08 -3.42 11.25
N ARG A 90 -2.63 -4.45 11.98
CA ARG A 90 -2.68 -4.45 13.45
C ARG A 90 -1.88 -3.30 14.07
N GLU A 91 -0.69 -3.02 13.55
CA GLU A 91 0.07 -1.84 13.99
C GLU A 91 -0.68 -0.54 13.72
N ASN A 92 -1.36 -0.44 12.56
CA ASN A 92 -2.10 0.77 12.19
C ASN A 92 -3.33 0.95 13.07
N GLU A 93 -4.07 -0.11 13.39
CA GLU A 93 -5.21 -0.09 14.33
C GLU A 93 -4.78 0.40 15.72
N GLN A 94 -3.60 -0.01 16.19
CA GLN A 94 -3.03 0.49 17.44
C GLN A 94 -2.59 1.96 17.36
N LYS A 95 -2.04 2.38 16.21
CA LYS A 95 -1.59 3.77 15.98
C LYS A 95 -2.75 4.74 15.76
N TYR A 96 -3.89 4.25 15.29
CA TYR A 96 -5.07 5.02 14.92
C TYR A 96 -6.35 4.40 15.55
N PRO A 97 -6.50 4.48 16.88
CA PRO A 97 -7.68 3.98 17.58
C PRO A 97 -8.94 4.76 17.17
N VAL A 98 -10.03 4.02 16.92
CA VAL A 98 -11.29 4.56 16.36
C VAL A 98 -11.86 5.68 17.22
N GLU A 99 -11.79 5.53 18.54
CA GLU A 99 -12.32 6.47 19.52
C GLU A 99 -11.71 7.87 19.37
N HIS A 100 -10.46 7.94 18.90
CA HIS A 100 -9.72 9.19 18.83
C HIS A 100 -9.58 9.74 17.40
N CYS A 101 -9.68 8.91 16.36
CA CYS A 101 -9.44 9.33 14.97
C CYS A 101 -10.64 9.24 14.01
N CYS A 102 -11.78 8.67 14.41
CA CYS A 102 -12.94 8.56 13.52
C CYS A 102 -13.38 9.94 12.98
N GLY A 103 -13.42 10.08 11.64
CA GLY A 103 -13.81 11.32 10.97
C GLY A 103 -12.79 12.47 11.06
N LYS A 104 -11.60 12.23 11.62
CA LYS A 104 -10.55 13.23 11.78
C LYS A 104 -9.32 12.90 10.92
N ASN A 105 -8.72 13.91 10.30
CA ASN A 105 -7.44 13.76 9.60
C ASN A 105 -6.27 14.12 10.54
N LEU A 106 -6.12 13.33 11.61
CA LEU A 106 -5.04 13.49 12.58
C LEU A 106 -3.92 12.49 12.30
N LYS A 107 -2.68 12.93 12.46
CA LYS A 107 -1.52 12.04 12.49
C LYS A 107 -1.40 11.37 13.87
N TYR A 108 -0.80 10.18 13.95
CA TYR A 108 -0.67 9.41 15.20
C TYR A 108 -0.04 10.22 16.36
N ASN A 109 0.90 11.12 16.06
CA ASN A 109 1.54 11.99 17.03
C ASN A 109 0.66 13.13 17.54
N GLU A 110 -0.44 13.46 16.84
CA GLU A 110 -1.49 14.35 17.31
C GLU A 110 -2.51 13.58 18.15
N ILE A 111 -2.89 12.37 17.71
CA ILE A 111 -3.76 11.45 18.46
C ILE A 111 -3.19 11.16 19.86
N ASN A 112 -1.90 10.81 19.95
CA ASN A 112 -1.25 10.54 21.24
C ASN A 112 -1.28 11.75 22.19
N LYS A 113 -1.28 12.98 21.66
CA LYS A 113 -1.40 14.19 22.49
C LYS A 113 -2.83 14.35 23.02
N GLU A 114 -3.84 14.05 22.22
CA GLU A 114 -5.25 14.06 22.66
C GLU A 114 -5.48 13.03 23.77
N ILE A 115 -5.02 11.78 23.56
CA ILE A 115 -5.13 10.69 24.54
C ILE A 115 -4.46 11.08 25.87
N ASN A 116 -3.22 11.58 25.82
CA ASN A 116 -2.50 11.97 27.02
C ASN A 116 -3.19 13.14 27.76
N LYS A 117 -3.80 14.07 27.03
CA LYS A 117 -4.56 15.17 27.62
C LYS A 117 -5.81 14.66 28.35
N GLU A 118 -6.53 13.70 27.77
CA GLU A 118 -7.72 13.09 28.37
C GLU A 118 -7.38 12.27 29.62
N LEU A 119 -6.27 11.52 29.61
CA LEU A 119 -5.75 10.79 30.77
C LEU A 119 -5.39 11.75 31.91
N ASN A 120 -4.64 12.82 31.63
CA ASN A 120 -4.26 13.78 32.67
C ASN A 120 -5.46 14.54 33.26
N CYS A 121 -6.50 14.84 32.47
CA CYS A 121 -7.73 15.48 32.97
C CYS A 121 -8.64 14.54 33.78
N SER A 122 -8.45 13.23 33.71
CA SER A 122 -9.22 12.24 34.48
C SER A 122 -8.54 11.86 35.80
N GLU A 123 -7.23 12.10 35.95
CA GLU A 123 -6.49 11.92 37.21
C GLU A 123 -6.64 13.09 38.20
N GLU A 124 -7.11 14.26 37.74
CA GLU A 124 -7.34 15.46 38.58
C GLU A 124 -8.78 15.56 39.16
N LYS A 125 -9.59 14.49 39.06
CA LYS A 125 -10.94 14.39 39.64
C LYS A 125 -11.05 13.27 40.66
#